data_AF-A0A944GQ23-F1
#
_entry.id   AF-A0A944GQ23-F1
#
_cell.length_a   1.000
_cell.length_b   1.000
_cell.length_c   1.000
_cell.angle_alpha   90.00
_cell.angle_beta   90.00
_cell.angle_gamma   90.00
#
_symmetry.space_group_name_H-M   'P 1'
#
loop_
_entity.id
_entity.type
_entity.pdbx_description
1 polymer ?
#
loop_
_entity_poly.entity_id
_entity_poly.type
_entity_poly.pdbx_seq_one_letter_code
_entity_poly.pdbx_strand_id
1 'polypeptide(L)'
;MQIYNTQTRRKEEFTPREPGKVSMYVCGPTVYNRIHIGNARTFISFDVIRRYLEWRGYEVTFVQNVTDVDDKIIKKANEEGRSAAEVASQYTDAFIEDMRRAGVEDPTVRPKATEEIGPMIGLVKTLIEKGHAYEAQGDVYFSVRSYPGYGKLSGRNIDEMEGGHRELRADGQGLEDRKRDPLDFALWKAAKAGEPSWKSPWGDGRPGWHIECSAMSHKYLGLPFDIHGGGGDLVFPHHENEIAQSEAAYG
;
A
#
# COMPACT_ATOMS: atom_id res chain seq x y z
N MET A 1 -23.13 5.10 14.69
CA MET A 1 -23.01 3.99 13.71
C MET A 1 -21.72 3.30 14.06
N GLN A 2 -21.71 1.98 14.20
CA GLN A 2 -20.51 1.30 14.68
C GLN A 2 -19.75 0.58 13.57
N ILE A 3 -18.43 0.76 13.55
CA ILE A 3 -17.50 0.07 12.64
C ILE A 3 -16.55 -0.78 13.48
N TYR A 4 -16.23 -1.99 13.02
CA TYR A 4 -15.21 -2.81 13.66
C TYR A 4 -13.83 -2.24 13.35
N ASN A 5 -13.10 -1.83 14.39
CA ASN A 5 -11.74 -1.31 14.28
C ASN A 5 -10.75 -2.44 14.53
N THR A 6 -9.96 -2.81 13.50
CA THR A 6 -8.96 -3.88 13.58
C THR A 6 -7.93 -3.65 14.67
N GLN A 7 -7.49 -2.39 14.87
CA GLN A 7 -6.48 -2.05 15.87
C GLN A 7 -6.96 -2.31 17.30
N THR A 8 -8.23 -2.01 17.59
CA THR A 8 -8.82 -2.17 18.94
C THR A 8 -9.61 -3.46 19.11
N ARG A 9 -9.82 -4.22 18.02
CA ARG A 9 -10.55 -5.50 17.97
C ARG A 9 -11.98 -5.43 18.50
N ARG A 10 -12.65 -4.29 18.30
CA ARG A 10 -14.03 -4.08 18.75
C ARG A 10 -14.78 -3.16 17.80
N LYS A 11 -16.10 -3.17 17.93
CA LYS A 11 -16.97 -2.18 17.29
C LYS A 11 -16.87 -0.86 18.05
N GLU A 12 -16.62 0.23 17.33
CA GLU A 12 -16.49 1.57 17.88
C GLU A 12 -17.48 2.52 17.20
N GLU A 13 -17.97 3.52 17.93
CA GLU A 13 -18.78 4.57 17.30
C GLU A 13 -17.93 5.34 16.29
N PHE A 14 -18.36 5.32 15.04
CA PHE A 14 -17.73 6.09 13.99
C PHE A 14 -18.09 7.56 14.11
N THR A 15 -17.05 8.37 14.29
CA THR A 15 -17.12 9.83 14.25
C THR A 15 -16.11 10.32 13.21
N PRO A 16 -16.54 10.98 12.13
CA PRO A 16 -15.61 11.48 11.13
C PRO A 16 -14.74 12.61 11.67
N ARG A 17 -13.54 12.75 11.13
CA ARG A 17 -12.58 13.84 11.37
C ARG A 17 -13.21 15.20 11.08
N GLU A 18 -13.96 15.31 9.99
CA GLU A 18 -14.71 16.50 9.62
C GLU A 18 -16.22 16.20 9.64
N PRO A 19 -17.04 16.95 10.39
CA PRO A 19 -18.48 16.71 10.45
C PRO A 19 -19.12 16.68 9.06
N GLY A 20 -19.80 15.57 8.75
CA GLY A 20 -20.50 15.39 7.48
C GLY A 20 -19.63 14.90 6.32
N LYS A 21 -18.31 14.75 6.47
CA LYS A 21 -17.42 14.23 5.42
C LYS A 21 -16.70 12.97 5.87
N VAL A 22 -16.42 12.06 4.94
CA VAL A 22 -15.65 10.84 5.19
C VAL A 22 -14.56 10.68 4.15
N SER A 23 -13.32 10.56 4.63
CA SER A 23 -12.12 10.26 3.85
C SER A 23 -11.78 8.78 3.97
N MET A 24 -11.88 8.05 2.85
CA MET A 24 -11.70 6.60 2.82
C MET A 24 -10.62 6.21 1.81
N TYR A 25 -9.61 5.46 2.25
CA TYR A 25 -8.61 4.83 1.39
C TYR A 25 -8.78 3.30 1.43
N VAL A 26 -8.81 2.64 0.28
CA VAL A 26 -8.84 1.17 0.20
C VAL A 26 -7.76 0.69 -0.75
N CYS A 27 -6.86 -0.16 -0.28
CA CYS A 27 -5.80 -0.73 -1.11
C CYS A 27 -6.40 -1.47 -2.31
N GLY A 28 -5.96 -1.07 -3.51
CA GLY A 28 -6.42 -1.65 -4.77
C GLY A 28 -5.57 -2.83 -5.24
N PRO A 29 -5.77 -3.30 -6.49
CA PRO A 29 -5.13 -4.49 -6.99
C PRO A 29 -3.69 -4.23 -7.50
N THR A 30 -2.84 -5.26 -7.39
CA THR A 30 -1.66 -5.40 -8.24
C THR A 30 -2.07 -5.97 -9.60
N VAL A 31 -1.91 -5.21 -10.67
CA VAL A 31 -2.49 -5.52 -12.00
C VAL A 31 -1.58 -6.38 -12.88
N TYR A 32 -1.32 -7.62 -12.43
CA TYR A 32 -0.55 -8.61 -13.20
C TYR A 32 -1.41 -9.76 -13.76
N ASN A 33 -2.69 -9.84 -13.36
CA ASN A 33 -3.64 -10.84 -13.84
C ASN A 33 -5.09 -10.34 -13.65
N ARG A 34 -6.07 -11.06 -14.19
CA ARG A 34 -7.48 -10.84 -13.85
C ARG A 34 -7.71 -11.10 -12.37
N ILE A 35 -8.54 -10.25 -11.75
CA ILE A 35 -8.96 -10.44 -10.36
C ILE A 35 -9.80 -11.72 -10.21
N HIS A 36 -9.70 -12.35 -9.05
CA HIS A 36 -10.57 -13.48 -8.68
C HIS A 36 -11.66 -13.03 -7.69
N ILE A 37 -12.63 -13.91 -7.42
CA ILE A 37 -13.76 -13.61 -6.52
C ILE A 37 -13.35 -13.15 -5.12
N GLY A 38 -12.20 -13.64 -4.63
CA GLY A 38 -11.60 -13.17 -3.38
C GLY A 38 -11.27 -11.67 -3.38
N ASN A 39 -10.69 -11.13 -4.47
CA ASN A 39 -10.44 -9.70 -4.59
C ASN A 39 -11.75 -8.93 -4.75
N ALA A 40 -12.64 -9.44 -5.62
CA ALA A 40 -13.93 -8.81 -5.90
C ALA A 40 -14.76 -8.60 -4.62
N ARG A 41 -14.75 -9.58 -3.71
CA ARG A 41 -15.43 -9.48 -2.41
C ARG A 41 -14.99 -8.24 -1.62
N THR A 42 -13.69 -7.94 -1.59
CA THR A 42 -13.16 -6.77 -0.87
C THR A 42 -13.72 -5.48 -1.47
N PHE A 43 -13.62 -5.31 -2.79
CA PHE A 43 -14.05 -4.09 -3.46
C PHE A 43 -15.57 -3.88 -3.39
N ILE A 44 -16.36 -4.96 -3.55
CA ILE A 44 -17.81 -4.92 -3.37
C ILE A 44 -18.17 -4.53 -1.93
N SER A 45 -17.45 -5.06 -0.93
CA SER A 45 -17.72 -4.73 0.48
C SER A 45 -17.49 -3.25 0.77
N PHE A 46 -16.40 -2.66 0.25
CA PHE A 46 -16.13 -1.24 0.42
C PHE A 46 -17.04 -0.33 -0.41
N ASP A 47 -17.53 -0.80 -1.56
CA ASP A 47 -18.60 -0.11 -2.31
C ASP A 47 -19.90 -0.05 -1.50
N VAL A 48 -20.31 -1.15 -0.86
CA VAL A 48 -21.47 -1.19 0.04
C VAL A 48 -21.27 -0.23 1.22
N ILE A 49 -20.08 -0.20 1.82
CA ILE A 49 -19.76 0.73 2.91
C ILE A 49 -19.88 2.18 2.44
N ARG A 50 -19.28 2.53 1.30
CA ARG A 50 -19.37 3.88 0.72
C ARG A 50 -20.82 4.28 0.47
N ARG A 51 -21.60 3.44 -0.22
CA ARG A 51 -23.01 3.69 -0.51
C ARG A 51 -23.84 3.88 0.75
N TYR A 52 -23.54 3.11 1.80
CA TYR A 52 -24.21 3.27 3.09
C TYR A 52 -23.87 4.62 3.74
N LEU A 53 -22.60 5.05 3.71
CA LEU A 53 -22.18 6.34 4.22
C LEU A 53 -22.84 7.50 3.45
N GLU A 54 -22.87 7.44 2.12
CA GLU A 54 -23.55 8.42 1.27
C GLU A 54 -25.06 8.46 1.55
N TRP A 55 -25.72 7.30 1.67
CA TRP A 55 -27.14 7.22 2.04
C TRP A 55 -27.41 7.83 3.43
N ARG A 56 -26.45 7.71 4.36
CA ARG A 56 -26.51 8.35 5.69
C ARG A 56 -26.31 9.86 5.66
N GLY A 57 -26.01 10.45 4.49
CA GLY A 57 -25.84 11.88 4.29
C GLY A 57 -24.39 12.36 4.40
N TYR A 58 -23.41 11.46 4.39
CA TYR A 58 -22.00 11.85 4.35
C TYR A 58 -21.55 12.16 2.92
N GLU A 59 -20.70 13.18 2.77
CA GLU A 59 -19.89 13.38 1.58
C GLU A 59 -18.65 12.49 1.67
N VAL A 60 -18.54 11.48 0.80
CA VAL A 60 -17.43 10.51 0.84
C VAL A 60 -16.40 10.83 -0.23
N THR A 61 -15.16 11.09 0.17
CA THR A 61 -13.99 11.04 -0.72
C THR A 61 -13.37 9.66 -0.64
N PHE A 62 -13.54 8.86 -1.69
CA PHE A 62 -13.03 7.50 -1.77
C PHE A 62 -11.81 7.41 -2.70
N VAL A 63 -10.67 6.97 -2.18
CA VAL A 63 -9.44 6.75 -2.93
C VAL A 63 -9.12 5.26 -2.96
N GLN A 64 -8.82 4.73 -4.13
CA GLN A 64 -8.38 3.35 -4.32
C GLN A 64 -7.28 3.31 -5.37
N ASN A 65 -6.06 2.94 -4.98
CA ASN A 65 -4.93 2.93 -5.90
C ASN A 65 -4.99 1.77 -6.91
N VAL A 66 -4.08 1.83 -7.88
CA VAL A 66 -3.66 0.68 -8.69
C VAL A 66 -2.16 0.53 -8.52
N THR A 67 -1.72 -0.64 -8.08
CA THR A 67 -0.28 -0.98 -8.08
C THR A 67 0.07 -1.51 -9.47
N ASP A 68 0.57 -0.61 -10.31
CA ASP A 68 0.93 -0.84 -11.72
C ASP A 68 2.44 -0.99 -11.95
N VAL A 69 3.22 -1.09 -10.87
CA VAL A 69 4.61 -1.53 -10.85
C VAL A 69 4.84 -2.47 -9.67
N ASP A 70 5.26 -3.71 -9.92
CA ASP A 70 5.55 -4.72 -8.89
C ASP A 70 6.40 -5.86 -9.50
N ASP A 71 7.06 -6.64 -8.65
CA ASP A 71 7.82 -7.83 -9.05
C ASP A 71 6.95 -8.82 -9.86
N LYS A 72 5.66 -8.97 -9.51
CA LYS A 72 4.73 -9.86 -10.23
C LYS A 72 4.41 -9.35 -11.63
N ILE A 73 4.28 -8.03 -11.80
CA ILE A 73 4.03 -7.41 -13.11
C ILE A 73 5.26 -7.57 -14.00
N ILE A 74 6.45 -7.28 -13.47
CA ILE A 74 7.72 -7.44 -14.20
C ILE A 74 7.92 -8.90 -14.61
N LYS A 75 7.66 -9.84 -13.70
CA LYS A 75 7.76 -11.28 -14.00
C LYS A 75 6.79 -11.68 -15.12
N LYS A 76 5.52 -11.26 -15.03
CA LYS A 76 4.50 -11.54 -16.05
C LYS A 76 4.84 -10.95 -17.40
N ALA A 77 5.35 -9.73 -17.42
CA ALA A 77 5.81 -9.04 -18.63
C ALA A 77 6.95 -9.81 -19.32
N ASN A 78 7.93 -10.27 -18.55
CA ASN A 78 9.03 -11.10 -19.05
C ASN A 78 8.54 -12.46 -19.59
N GLU A 79 7.59 -13.10 -18.91
CA GLU A 79 6.97 -14.36 -19.37
C GLU A 79 6.20 -14.21 -20.68
N GLU A 80 5.55 -13.05 -20.90
CA GLU A 80 4.74 -12.76 -22.09
C GLU A 80 5.52 -12.06 -23.22
N GLY A 81 6.78 -11.67 -22.99
CA GLY A 81 7.58 -10.93 -23.97
C GLY A 81 7.02 -9.53 -24.29
N ARG A 82 6.37 -8.89 -23.32
CA ARG A 82 5.76 -7.55 -23.43
C ARG A 82 6.30 -6.62 -22.35
N SER A 83 6.04 -5.32 -22.46
CA SER A 83 6.45 -4.38 -21.42
C SER A 83 5.57 -4.48 -20.16
N ALA A 84 6.14 -4.12 -19.00
CA ALA A 84 5.39 -4.06 -17.74
C ALA A 84 4.19 -3.08 -17.82
N ALA A 85 4.34 -1.97 -18.55
CA ALA A 85 3.27 -1.01 -18.77
C ALA A 85 2.09 -1.59 -19.56
N GLU A 86 2.35 -2.41 -20.58
CA GLU A 86 1.29 -3.07 -21.34
C GLU A 86 0.52 -4.10 -20.50
N VAL A 87 1.23 -4.90 -19.69
CA VAL A 87 0.62 -5.84 -18.76
C VAL A 87 -0.26 -5.10 -17.76
N ALA A 88 0.30 -4.06 -17.11
CA ALA A 88 -0.42 -3.29 -16.11
C ALA A 88 -1.65 -2.59 -16.69
N SER A 89 -1.55 -1.98 -17.88
CA SER A 89 -2.69 -1.34 -18.55
C SER A 89 -3.80 -2.35 -18.85
N GLN A 90 -3.47 -3.49 -19.45
CA GLN A 90 -4.45 -4.52 -19.80
C GLN A 90 -5.23 -5.02 -18.57
N TYR A 91 -4.52 -5.32 -17.48
CA TYR A 91 -5.17 -5.85 -16.28
C TYR A 91 -5.83 -4.76 -15.43
N THR A 92 -5.41 -3.51 -15.54
CA THR A 92 -6.16 -2.35 -15.01
C THR A 92 -7.51 -2.23 -15.70
N ASP A 93 -7.54 -2.27 -17.04
CA ASP A 93 -8.78 -2.17 -17.81
C ASP A 93 -9.72 -3.35 -17.49
N ALA A 94 -9.17 -4.56 -17.43
CA ALA A 94 -9.94 -5.76 -17.05
C ALA A 94 -10.51 -5.65 -15.62
N PHE A 95 -9.72 -5.15 -14.65
CA PHE A 95 -10.19 -4.92 -13.29
C PHE A 95 -11.37 -3.93 -13.25
N ILE A 96 -11.24 -2.80 -13.93
CA ILE A 96 -12.29 -1.76 -13.96
C ILE A 96 -13.56 -2.29 -14.64
N GLU A 97 -13.41 -3.02 -15.76
CA GLU A 97 -14.53 -3.66 -16.44
C GLU A 97 -15.26 -4.64 -15.52
N ASP A 98 -14.52 -5.56 -14.89
CA ASP A 98 -15.08 -6.60 -14.03
C ASP A 98 -15.79 -5.98 -12.81
N MET A 99 -15.26 -4.90 -12.22
CA MET A 99 -15.88 -4.20 -11.09
C MET A 99 -17.14 -3.43 -11.49
N ARG A 100 -17.13 -2.73 -12.62
CA ARG A 100 -18.34 -2.06 -13.14
C ARG A 100 -19.43 -3.07 -13.49
N ARG A 101 -19.08 -4.22 -14.05
CA ARG A 101 -20.02 -5.33 -14.31
C ARG A 101 -20.61 -5.92 -13.03
N ALA A 102 -19.87 -5.87 -11.92
CA ALA A 102 -20.36 -6.25 -10.60
C ALA A 102 -21.18 -5.15 -9.89
N GLY A 103 -21.37 -3.97 -10.52
CA GLY A 103 -22.12 -2.85 -9.96
C GLY A 103 -21.34 -1.97 -8.98
N VAL A 104 -20.02 -2.16 -8.88
CA VAL A 104 -19.13 -1.31 -8.07
C VAL A 104 -18.93 0.01 -8.81
N GLU A 105 -19.11 1.13 -8.11
CA GLU A 105 -18.83 2.46 -8.69
C GLU A 105 -17.35 2.77 -8.66
N ASP A 106 -16.92 3.67 -9.55
CA ASP A 106 -15.55 4.16 -9.53
C ASP A 106 -15.29 4.98 -8.25
N PRO A 107 -14.07 4.87 -7.67
CA PRO A 107 -13.67 5.73 -6.56
C PRO A 107 -13.59 7.19 -7.02
N THR A 108 -13.65 8.12 -6.07
CA THR A 108 -13.42 9.56 -6.34
C THR A 108 -12.07 9.78 -7.02
N VAL A 109 -11.04 9.04 -6.59
CA VAL A 109 -9.71 9.07 -7.22
C VAL A 109 -9.13 7.66 -7.31
N ARG A 110 -8.56 7.32 -8.46
CA ARG A 110 -7.83 6.07 -8.71
C ARG A 110 -6.37 6.33 -9.10
N PRO A 111 -5.49 6.62 -8.13
CA PRO A 111 -4.09 6.91 -8.44
C PRO A 111 -3.31 5.65 -8.84
N LYS A 112 -2.37 5.80 -9.76
CA LYS A 112 -1.43 4.73 -10.14
C LYS A 112 -0.09 4.93 -9.45
N ALA A 113 0.54 3.85 -9.02
CA ALA A 113 1.85 3.92 -8.38
C ALA A 113 2.91 4.58 -9.30
N THR A 114 2.91 4.27 -10.60
CA THR A 114 3.86 4.86 -11.57
C THR A 114 3.69 6.37 -11.77
N GLU A 115 2.51 6.92 -11.48
CA GLU A 115 2.21 8.35 -11.59
C GLU A 115 2.56 9.11 -10.29
N GLU A 116 2.92 8.39 -9.21
CA GLU A 116 3.07 8.93 -7.85
C GLU A 116 4.48 8.74 -7.26
N ILE A 117 5.48 8.58 -8.14
CA ILE A 117 6.89 8.39 -7.75
C ILE A 117 7.46 9.59 -6.99
N GLY A 118 7.09 10.81 -7.38
CA GLY A 118 7.56 12.04 -6.72
C GLY A 118 7.20 12.08 -5.23
N PRO A 119 5.91 11.93 -4.87
CA PRO A 119 5.47 11.78 -3.48
C PRO A 119 6.15 10.64 -2.72
N MET A 120 6.34 9.48 -3.35
CA MET A 120 7.04 8.35 -2.71
C MET A 120 8.50 8.72 -2.38
N ILE A 121 9.25 9.31 -3.32
CA ILE A 121 10.62 9.78 -3.07
C ILE A 121 10.64 10.82 -1.94
N GLY A 122 9.67 11.74 -1.91
CA GLY A 122 9.55 12.74 -0.83
C GLY A 122 9.34 12.12 0.55
N LEU A 123 8.48 11.10 0.63
CA LEU A 123 8.24 10.36 1.87
C LEU A 123 9.49 9.58 2.31
N VAL A 124 10.18 8.90 1.39
CA VAL A 124 11.43 8.19 1.71
C VAL A 124 12.51 9.14 2.21
N LYS A 125 12.67 10.33 1.61
CA LYS A 125 13.60 11.36 2.13
C LYS A 125 13.26 11.75 3.56
N THR A 126 11.99 12.02 3.83
CA THR A 126 11.51 12.39 5.18
C THR A 126 11.84 11.30 6.20
N LEU A 127 11.63 10.03 5.83
CA LEU A 127 11.94 8.88 6.70
C LEU A 127 13.44 8.76 6.98
N ILE A 128 14.30 9.00 6.00
CA ILE A 128 15.76 9.02 6.20
C ILE A 128 16.16 10.18 7.11
N GLU A 129 15.65 11.39 6.85
CA GLU A 129 15.95 12.60 7.63
C GLU A 129 15.56 12.44 9.11
N LYS A 130 14.47 11.71 9.38
CA LYS A 130 14.02 11.40 10.74
C LYS A 130 14.69 10.17 11.38
N GLY A 131 15.60 9.50 10.68
CA GLY A 131 16.32 8.33 11.20
C GLY A 131 15.52 7.02 11.20
N HIS A 132 14.41 6.96 10.44
CA HIS A 132 13.55 5.78 10.31
C HIS A 132 13.85 4.95 9.06
N ALA A 133 14.73 5.43 8.18
CA ALA A 133 15.15 4.71 7.00
C ALA A 133 16.65 4.86 6.75
N TYR A 134 17.22 3.92 6.00
CA TYR A 134 18.63 3.94 5.61
C TYR A 134 18.83 3.40 4.20
N GLU A 135 19.80 3.97 3.50
CA GLU A 135 20.26 3.49 2.19
C GLU A 135 21.32 2.39 2.39
N ALA A 136 21.27 1.38 1.52
CA ALA A 136 22.24 0.30 1.46
C ALA A 136 22.38 -0.21 0.02
N GLN A 137 23.45 0.23 -0.66
CA GLN A 137 23.81 -0.21 -2.03
C GLN A 137 22.72 0.12 -3.07
N GLY A 138 22.13 1.31 -2.96
CA GLY A 138 21.07 1.82 -3.85
C GLY A 138 19.65 1.43 -3.44
N ASP A 139 19.49 0.41 -2.60
CA ASP A 139 18.22 0.12 -1.93
C ASP A 139 18.03 1.06 -0.74
N VAL A 140 16.77 1.37 -0.40
CA VAL A 140 16.43 2.08 0.84
C VAL A 140 15.46 1.23 1.64
N TYR A 141 15.76 1.03 2.92
CA TYR A 141 14.95 0.24 3.84
C TYR A 141 14.38 1.09 4.95
N PHE A 142 13.18 0.74 5.42
CA PHE A 142 12.65 1.22 6.68
C PHE A 142 13.25 0.40 7.82
N SER A 143 13.74 1.08 8.86
CA SER A 143 14.25 0.41 10.05
C SER A 143 13.09 0.11 11.01
N VAL A 144 12.62 -1.12 11.06
CA VAL A 144 11.47 -1.51 11.90
C VAL A 144 11.72 -1.18 13.37
N ARG A 145 12.94 -1.48 13.85
CA ARG A 145 13.35 -1.21 15.24
C ARG A 145 13.37 0.28 15.60
N SER A 146 13.39 1.19 14.62
CA SER A 146 13.32 2.63 14.87
C SER A 146 11.91 3.12 15.23
N TYR A 147 10.86 2.31 15.00
CA TYR A 147 9.47 2.67 15.24
C TYR A 147 8.86 1.78 16.35
N PRO A 148 8.74 2.29 17.60
CA PRO A 148 8.28 1.50 18.74
C PRO A 148 6.84 0.96 18.63
N GLY A 149 6.02 1.55 17.76
CA GLY A 149 4.61 1.17 17.58
C GLY A 149 4.39 -0.01 16.63
N TYR A 150 5.45 -0.61 16.07
CA TYR A 150 5.31 -1.64 15.05
C TYR A 150 4.64 -2.91 15.61
N GLY A 151 3.64 -3.43 14.91
CA GLY A 151 2.85 -4.59 15.33
C GLY A 151 1.55 -4.23 16.04
N LYS A 152 1.26 -2.95 16.28
CA LYS A 152 0.05 -2.51 17.00
C LYS A 152 -1.25 -2.81 16.25
N LEU A 153 -1.24 -2.86 14.92
CA LEU A 153 -2.44 -3.19 14.14
C LEU A 153 -2.71 -4.69 14.15
N SER A 154 -1.70 -5.48 13.81
CA SER A 154 -1.77 -6.94 13.72
C SER A 154 -1.82 -7.62 15.08
N GLY A 155 -1.29 -6.97 16.12
CA GLY A 155 -1.03 -7.54 17.44
C GLY A 155 0.11 -8.53 17.47
N ARG A 156 0.99 -8.53 16.46
CA ARG A 156 2.19 -9.37 16.46
C ARG A 156 3.27 -8.73 17.32
N ASN A 157 3.99 -9.54 18.09
CA ASN A 157 5.16 -9.11 18.83
C ASN A 157 6.41 -9.19 17.94
N ILE A 158 7.09 -8.06 17.77
CA ILE A 158 8.30 -7.93 16.94
C ILE A 158 9.36 -8.96 17.34
N ASP A 159 9.55 -9.18 18.65
CA ASP A 159 10.59 -10.08 19.18
C ASP A 159 10.26 -11.56 18.94
N GLU A 160 8.98 -11.91 18.80
CA GLU A 160 8.53 -13.27 18.51
C GLU A 160 8.53 -13.58 17.00
N MET A 161 8.52 -12.54 16.16
CA MET A 161 8.50 -12.67 14.71
C MET A 161 9.85 -13.09 14.12
N GLU A 162 10.94 -13.01 14.89
CA GLU A 162 12.29 -13.36 14.45
C GLU A 162 12.43 -14.83 13.98
N GLY A 163 11.50 -15.72 14.36
CA GLY A 163 11.54 -17.15 14.03
C GLY A 163 10.74 -17.61 12.79
N GLY A 164 9.93 -16.75 12.15
CA GLY A 164 8.88 -17.17 11.20
C GLY A 164 9.10 -16.85 9.71
N HIS A 165 10.29 -16.37 9.33
CA HIS A 165 10.59 -15.65 8.08
C HIS A 165 10.41 -16.41 6.76
N ARG A 166 9.17 -16.65 6.34
CA ARG A 166 8.82 -16.97 4.93
C ARG A 166 7.92 -15.93 4.29
N GLU A 167 7.03 -15.31 5.05
CA GLU A 167 6.09 -14.28 4.56
C GLU A 167 6.76 -12.90 4.39
N LEU A 168 7.73 -12.57 5.24
CA LEU A 168 8.56 -11.35 5.20
C LEU A 168 9.64 -11.37 4.10
N ARG A 169 9.70 -12.43 3.29
CA ARG A 169 10.64 -12.61 2.17
C ARG A 169 10.00 -12.33 0.81
N ALA A 170 8.77 -11.80 0.80
CA ALA A 170 8.03 -11.50 -0.43
C ALA A 170 8.73 -10.40 -1.25
N ASP A 171 9.53 -9.57 -0.60
CA ASP A 171 10.47 -8.59 -1.14
C ASP A 171 11.83 -9.24 -1.49
N GLY A 172 11.79 -10.16 -2.46
CA GLY A 172 12.96 -10.56 -3.27
C GLY A 172 13.93 -11.57 -2.64
N GLN A 173 14.22 -12.63 -3.40
CA GLN A 173 15.34 -13.53 -3.13
C GLN A 173 16.67 -12.77 -3.30
N GLY A 174 17.49 -12.70 -2.23
CA GLY A 174 18.85 -12.16 -2.28
C GLY A 174 19.10 -10.78 -1.65
N LEU A 175 18.11 -10.19 -0.95
CA LEU A 175 18.27 -8.91 -0.23
C LEU A 175 18.65 -9.07 1.26
N GLU A 176 18.74 -10.31 1.76
CA GLU A 176 18.86 -10.61 3.20
C GLU A 176 20.19 -10.11 3.82
N ASP A 177 21.27 -10.06 3.05
CA ASP A 177 22.60 -9.65 3.58
C ASP A 177 22.79 -8.13 3.73
N ARG A 178 21.85 -7.30 3.22
CA ARG A 178 21.96 -5.83 3.25
C ARG A 178 21.15 -5.18 4.36
N LYS A 179 20.15 -5.89 4.88
CA LYS A 179 19.27 -5.39 5.94
C LYS A 179 20.01 -5.40 7.28
N ARG A 180 19.83 -4.35 8.08
CA ARG A 180 20.33 -4.26 9.46
C ARG A 180 19.53 -5.17 10.40
N ASP A 181 18.25 -5.34 10.11
CA ASP A 181 17.33 -6.23 10.82
C ASP A 181 16.50 -7.03 9.80
N PRO A 182 16.26 -8.35 9.99
CA PRO A 182 15.45 -9.17 9.09
C PRO A 182 14.02 -8.64 8.84
N LEU A 183 13.47 -7.87 9.77
CA LEU A 183 12.13 -7.28 9.67
C LEU A 183 12.11 -6.00 8.83
N ASP A 184 13.27 -5.39 8.57
CA ASP A 184 13.36 -4.18 7.74
C ASP A 184 12.81 -4.47 6.33
N PHE A 185 12.04 -3.55 5.78
CA PHE A 185 11.40 -3.72 4.48
C PHE A 185 11.79 -2.62 3.51
N ALA A 186 11.79 -2.95 2.22
CA ALA A 186 12.20 -2.02 1.19
C ALA A 186 11.19 -0.86 1.03
N LEU A 187 11.72 0.36 1.04
CA LEU A 187 11.05 1.60 0.64
C LEU A 187 11.35 1.93 -0.82
N TRP A 188 12.59 1.66 -1.25
CA TRP A 188 13.06 1.84 -2.61
C TRP A 188 13.97 0.68 -2.98
N LYS A 189 13.78 0.10 -4.16
CA LYS A 189 14.58 -1.02 -4.68
C LYS A 189 15.43 -0.52 -5.84
N ALA A 190 16.74 -0.75 -5.77
CA ALA A 190 17.64 -0.46 -6.87
C ALA A 190 17.21 -1.22 -8.13
N ALA A 191 17.23 -0.55 -9.27
CA ALA A 191 16.80 -1.15 -10.53
C ALA A 191 17.75 -2.26 -10.97
N LYS A 192 17.19 -3.39 -11.39
CA LYS A 192 17.94 -4.41 -12.12
C LYS A 192 17.91 -4.10 -13.62
N ALA A 193 18.88 -4.61 -14.37
CA ALA A 193 18.93 -4.42 -15.81
C ALA A 193 17.62 -4.90 -16.48
N GLY A 194 16.99 -4.03 -17.25
CA GLY A 194 15.73 -4.30 -17.95
C GLY A 194 14.45 -4.11 -17.12
N GLU A 195 14.55 -3.79 -15.82
CA GLU A 195 13.37 -3.43 -15.03
C GLU A 195 12.95 -1.96 -15.25
N PRO A 196 11.65 -1.63 -15.15
CA PRO A 196 11.19 -0.25 -15.06
C PRO A 196 11.87 0.48 -13.90
N SER A 197 12.32 1.71 -14.14
CA SER A 197 13.04 2.48 -13.13
C SER A 197 12.82 3.99 -13.29
N TRP A 198 13.01 4.68 -12.18
CA TRP A 198 12.91 6.13 -12.05
C TRP A 198 14.14 6.66 -11.33
N LYS A 199 14.52 7.90 -11.66
CA LYS A 199 15.64 8.59 -11.01
C LYS A 199 15.28 8.95 -9.58
N SER A 200 16.20 8.68 -8.66
CA SER A 200 16.09 9.06 -7.25
C SER A 200 17.44 9.53 -6.69
N PRO A 201 17.47 10.14 -5.49
CA PRO A 201 18.72 10.48 -4.80
C PRO A 201 19.61 9.26 -4.50
N TRP A 202 19.05 8.05 -4.51
CA TRP A 202 19.73 6.79 -4.18
C TRP A 202 20.09 5.99 -5.44
N GLY A 203 19.98 6.60 -6.63
CA GLY A 203 20.15 5.95 -7.92
C GLY A 203 18.84 5.54 -8.57
N ASP A 204 18.94 4.94 -9.76
CA ASP A 204 17.77 4.48 -10.51
C ASP A 204 17.15 3.27 -9.81
N GLY A 205 15.84 3.30 -9.63
CA GLY A 205 15.11 2.25 -8.90
C GLY A 205 13.61 2.39 -9.01
N ARG A 206 12.91 1.73 -8.11
CA ARG A 206 11.44 1.68 -8.06
C ARG A 206 10.95 1.59 -6.61
N PRO A 207 9.70 2.00 -6.33
CA PRO A 207 9.17 1.95 -4.98
C PRO A 207 9.05 0.51 -4.45
N GLY A 208 9.12 0.38 -3.13
CA GLY A 208 8.65 -0.81 -2.44
C GLY A 208 7.12 -0.80 -2.30
N TRP A 209 6.49 -1.98 -2.25
CA TRP A 209 5.03 -2.10 -2.30
C TRP A 209 4.28 -1.24 -1.27
N HIS A 210 4.79 -1.16 -0.05
CA HIS A 210 4.12 -0.47 1.06
C HIS A 210 4.17 1.07 0.94
N ILE A 211 5.25 1.62 0.40
CA ILE A 211 5.45 3.09 0.37
C ILE A 211 4.47 3.79 -0.57
N GLU A 212 3.97 3.05 -1.55
CA GLU A 212 2.99 3.52 -2.52
C GLU A 212 1.73 4.04 -1.81
N CYS A 213 1.11 3.19 -1.00
CA CYS A 213 -0.17 3.49 -0.36
C CYS A 213 -0.03 4.57 0.72
N SER A 214 1.07 4.59 1.49
CA SER A 214 1.37 5.67 2.44
C SER A 214 1.48 7.04 1.75
N ALA A 215 2.22 7.11 0.64
CA ALA A 215 2.40 8.37 -0.08
C ALA A 215 1.10 8.83 -0.76
N MET A 216 0.39 7.92 -1.42
CA MET A 216 -0.86 8.25 -2.13
C MET A 216 -1.98 8.63 -1.17
N SER A 217 -2.20 7.87 -0.09
CA SER A 217 -3.24 8.18 0.89
C SER A 217 -3.01 9.55 1.53
N HIS A 218 -1.75 9.88 1.89
CA HIS A 218 -1.40 11.20 2.39
C HIS A 218 -1.67 12.31 1.36
N LYS A 219 -1.24 12.13 0.10
CA LYS A 219 -1.43 13.12 -0.97
C LYS A 219 -2.90 13.46 -1.20
N TYR A 220 -3.76 12.45 -1.24
CA TYR A 220 -5.16 12.62 -1.66
C TYR A 220 -6.13 12.90 -0.51
N LEU A 221 -5.85 12.45 0.72
CA LEU A 221 -6.76 12.58 1.86
C LEU A 221 -6.21 13.44 3.02
N GLY A 222 -4.90 13.68 3.02
CA GLY A 222 -4.18 14.18 4.19
C GLY A 222 -4.12 13.14 5.32
N LEU A 223 -3.41 13.47 6.40
CA LEU A 223 -3.30 12.62 7.58
C LEU A 223 -3.75 13.37 8.85
N PRO A 224 -4.38 12.69 9.83
CA PRO A 224 -4.99 11.35 9.72
C PRO A 224 -6.25 11.40 8.83
N PHE A 225 -6.67 10.29 8.23
CA PHE A 225 -7.96 10.15 7.51
C PHE A 225 -8.87 9.12 8.18
N ASP A 226 -10.14 9.03 7.78
CA ASP A 226 -11.19 8.37 8.56
C ASP A 226 -11.17 6.84 8.50
N ILE A 227 -11.07 6.27 7.29
CA ILE A 227 -11.19 4.82 7.08
C ILE A 227 -10.08 4.34 6.15
N HIS A 228 -9.32 3.35 6.61
CA HIS A 228 -8.38 2.59 5.79
C HIS A 228 -8.84 1.14 5.67
N GLY A 229 -9.06 0.67 4.44
CA GLY A 229 -9.58 -0.66 4.13
C GLY A 229 -8.70 -1.49 3.21
N GLY A 230 -8.96 -2.80 3.18
CA GLY A 230 -8.26 -3.76 2.33
C GLY A 230 -8.70 -5.20 2.61
N GLY A 231 -8.04 -6.17 1.97
CA GLY A 231 -8.21 -7.59 2.30
C GLY A 231 -7.70 -7.90 3.72
N GLY A 232 -8.22 -8.94 4.35
CA GLY A 232 -7.77 -9.34 5.70
C GLY A 232 -6.30 -9.77 5.75
N ASP A 233 -5.78 -10.25 4.62
CA ASP A 233 -4.38 -10.55 4.38
C ASP A 233 -3.47 -9.31 4.36
N LEU A 234 -4.02 -8.10 4.14
CA LEU A 234 -3.25 -6.86 4.13
C LEU A 234 -3.00 -6.29 5.52
N VAL A 235 -3.65 -6.81 6.57
CA VAL A 235 -3.39 -6.38 7.96
C VAL A 235 -1.90 -6.47 8.30
N PHE A 236 -1.23 -7.53 7.84
CA PHE A 236 0.21 -7.70 7.98
C PHE A 236 0.79 -8.41 6.74
N PRO A 237 1.92 -7.95 6.17
CA PRO A 237 2.71 -6.81 6.61
C PRO A 237 2.21 -5.46 6.09
N HIS A 238 1.27 -5.43 5.14
CA HIS A 238 1.04 -4.24 4.31
C HIS A 238 0.56 -3.01 5.10
N HIS A 239 -0.61 -3.06 5.74
CA HIS A 239 -1.15 -1.93 6.49
C HIS A 239 -0.31 -1.61 7.74
N GLU A 240 0.35 -2.61 8.35
CA GLU A 240 1.28 -2.37 9.47
C GLU A 240 2.46 -1.51 9.02
N ASN A 241 3.05 -1.84 7.86
CA ASN A 241 4.14 -1.07 7.26
C ASN A 241 3.70 0.33 6.85
N GLU A 242 2.49 0.48 6.33
CA GLU A 242 1.95 1.79 5.97
C GLU A 242 1.74 2.71 7.18
N ILE A 243 1.22 2.16 8.29
CA ILE A 243 1.11 2.88 9.55
C ILE A 243 2.50 3.30 10.04
N ALA A 244 3.46 2.38 10.05
CA ALA A 244 4.82 2.66 10.49
C ALA A 244 5.48 3.76 9.66
N GLN A 245 5.36 3.71 8.34
CA GLN A 245 5.88 4.75 7.44
C GLN A 245 5.21 6.10 7.65
N SER A 246 3.88 6.12 7.72
CA SER A 246 3.10 7.37 7.78
C SER A 246 3.28 8.07 9.13
N GLU A 247 3.24 7.31 10.24
CA GLU A 247 3.47 7.89 11.57
C GLU A 247 4.92 8.32 11.74
N ALA A 248 5.90 7.47 11.43
CA ALA A 248 7.31 7.86 11.48
C ALA A 248 7.63 9.13 10.68
N ALA A 249 6.97 9.32 9.53
CA ALA A 249 7.16 10.50 8.69
C ALA A 249 6.42 11.75 9.17
N TYR A 250 5.22 11.64 9.77
CA TYR A 250 4.33 12.79 9.98
C TYR A 250 3.81 12.98 11.42
N GLY A 251 4.08 12.06 12.35
CA GLY A 251 3.57 12.11 13.73
C GLY A 251 4.51 11.51 14.76
#